data_AF-A0A838YSH1-F1
#
_entry.id   AF-A0A838YSH1-F1
#
_cell.length_a   1.000
_cell.length_b   1.000
_cell.length_c   1.000
_cell.angle_alpha   90.00
_cell.angle_beta   90.00
_cell.angle_gamma   90.00
#
_symmetry.space_group_name_H-M   'P 1'
#
loop_
_entity.id
_entity.type
_entity.pdbx_description
1 polymer ?
#
loop_
_entity_poly.entity_id
_entity_poly.type
_entity_poly.pdbx_seq_one_letter_code
_entity_poly.pdbx_strand_id
1 'polypeptide(L)'
;MTKLKTMQNFFQSTDTQISFFALIDEGDEALFTAVKQEGFQQYAGDDWILVFDIPKDILFSELNHVRLNVLYITLTIFLISIVASVFLARSISKPLDNLVNLSQVAKGKLGKRIVPKGHNEIITLSESFNFMIDSIRSQQELLEEKDELLQLKNLKREAELLEKQKEMIVSTRFSAIGELAARIAHDIKNPLSVIKTSNSNLKRIKDNPEAFEKAIGRIDRAIDRITH
;
A
#
# COMPACT_ATOMS: atom_id res chain seq x y z
N MET A 1 67.35 -30.77 48.41
CA MET A 1 67.76 -32.17 48.14
C MET A 1 66.63 -33.06 47.60
N THR A 2 65.38 -32.88 48.06
CA THR A 2 64.22 -33.70 47.62
C THR A 2 63.79 -33.46 46.17
N LYS A 3 63.75 -32.20 45.69
CA LYS A 3 63.41 -31.86 44.29
C LYS A 3 64.35 -32.53 43.27
N LEU A 4 65.66 -32.55 43.53
CA LEU A 4 66.67 -33.11 42.62
C LEU A 4 66.52 -34.64 42.44
N LYS A 5 66.25 -35.38 43.53
CA LYS A 5 65.99 -36.83 43.48
C LYS A 5 64.69 -37.17 42.74
N THR A 6 63.65 -36.35 42.91
CA THR A 6 62.38 -36.53 42.19
C THR A 6 62.55 -36.29 40.69
N MET A 7 63.30 -35.25 40.30
CA MET A 7 63.62 -34.99 38.89
C MET A 7 64.48 -36.10 38.28
N GLN A 8 65.49 -36.58 39.01
CA GLN A 8 66.33 -37.69 38.56
C GLN A 8 65.54 -38.98 38.30
N ASN A 9 64.65 -39.36 39.22
CA ASN A 9 63.80 -40.55 39.05
C ASN A 9 62.80 -40.39 37.90
N PHE A 10 62.30 -39.19 37.66
CA PHE A 10 61.37 -38.90 36.56
C PHE A 10 62.08 -39.05 35.21
N PHE A 11 63.25 -38.46 35.04
CA PHE A 11 63.99 -38.50 33.77
C PHE A 11 64.62 -39.86 33.45
N GLN A 12 64.96 -40.68 34.45
CA GLN A 12 65.44 -42.05 34.22
C GLN A 12 64.37 -43.00 33.68
N SER A 13 63.08 -42.66 33.82
CA SER A 13 61.96 -43.54 33.46
C SER A 13 61.54 -43.46 31.98
N THR A 14 62.21 -42.64 31.16
CA THR A 14 61.73 -42.30 29.81
C THR A 14 62.87 -42.31 28.80
N ASP A 15 62.67 -43.03 27.70
CA ASP A 15 63.77 -43.59 26.90
C ASP A 15 64.38 -42.67 25.83
N THR A 16 63.91 -41.43 25.61
CA THR A 16 64.39 -40.65 24.46
C THR A 16 64.48 -39.14 24.68
N GLN A 17 63.38 -38.45 25.01
CA GLN A 17 63.40 -37.02 25.32
C GLN A 17 62.10 -36.63 26.04
N ILE A 18 62.18 -35.81 27.08
CA ILE A 18 60.99 -35.25 27.74
C ILE A 18 61.15 -33.75 27.89
N SER A 19 60.11 -33.02 27.49
CA SER A 19 59.96 -31.60 27.76
C SER A 19 58.71 -31.36 28.60
N PHE A 20 58.83 -30.64 29.72
CA PHE A 20 57.70 -30.23 30.55
C PHE A 20 57.92 -28.85 31.15
N PHE A 21 56.84 -28.14 31.44
CA PHE A 21 56.90 -26.88 32.18
C PHE A 21 56.87 -27.16 33.68
N ALA A 22 57.77 -26.53 34.44
CA ALA A 22 57.72 -26.55 35.90
C ALA A 22 58.15 -25.21 36.48
N LEU A 23 57.76 -24.97 37.73
CA LEU A 23 58.10 -23.75 38.47
C LEU A 23 59.56 -23.81 38.96
N ILE A 24 60.30 -22.74 38.68
CA ILE A 24 61.57 -22.37 39.29
C ILE A 24 61.29 -21.61 40.59
N ASP A 25 62.29 -21.49 41.47
CA ASP A 25 62.20 -20.69 42.68
C ASP A 25 61.73 -19.24 42.35
N GLU A 26 60.88 -18.68 43.20
CA GLU A 26 60.15 -17.40 43.02
C GLU A 26 58.97 -17.40 42.03
N GLY A 27 58.51 -18.57 41.56
CA GLY A 27 57.23 -18.70 40.86
C GLY A 27 57.30 -18.47 39.34
N ASP A 28 58.49 -18.30 38.79
CA ASP A 28 58.72 -18.28 37.35
C ASP A 28 58.62 -19.69 36.77
N GLU A 29 57.96 -19.83 35.62
CA GLU A 29 57.89 -21.10 34.89
C GLU A 29 59.07 -21.22 33.92
N ALA A 30 59.63 -22.43 33.78
CA ALA A 30 60.58 -22.74 32.73
C ALA A 30 60.24 -24.06 32.05
N LEU A 31 60.59 -24.15 30.78
CA LEU A 31 60.57 -25.39 30.03
C LEU A 31 61.83 -26.18 30.38
N PHE A 32 61.65 -27.30 31.09
CA PHE A 32 62.72 -28.25 31.32
C PHE A 32 62.71 -29.27 30.20
N THR A 33 63.84 -29.40 29.50
CA THR A 33 64.08 -30.49 28.56
C THR A 33 65.21 -31.35 29.08
N ALA A 34 64.97 -32.65 29.17
CA ALA A 34 66.02 -33.62 29.48
C ALA A 34 66.27 -34.52 28.29
N VAL A 35 67.57 -34.69 27.99
CA VAL A 35 68.06 -35.58 26.95
C VAL A 35 69.02 -36.55 27.61
N LYS A 36 68.76 -37.85 27.46
CA LYS A 36 69.68 -38.88 27.90
C LYS A 36 70.83 -38.99 26.90
N GLN A 37 72.06 -39.11 27.37
CA GLN A 37 73.20 -39.35 26.50
C GLN A 37 73.03 -40.70 25.78
N GLU A 38 72.96 -40.67 24.46
CA GLU A 38 73.09 -41.87 23.64
C GLU A 38 74.58 -42.21 23.48
N GLY A 39 74.93 -43.49 23.67
CA GLY A 39 76.26 -44.00 23.39
C GLY A 39 76.63 -43.83 21.91
N PHE A 40 77.92 -43.78 21.60
CA PHE A 40 78.41 -43.66 20.22
C PHE A 40 79.40 -44.78 19.88
N GLN A 41 79.09 -45.54 18.82
CA GLN A 41 79.85 -46.71 18.39
C GLN A 41 80.06 -47.73 19.52
N GLN A 42 81.30 -47.97 19.93
CA GLN A 42 81.67 -48.95 20.96
C GLN A 42 81.53 -48.41 22.39
N TYR A 43 81.19 -47.13 22.54
CA TYR A 43 80.99 -46.50 23.82
C TYR A 43 79.50 -46.50 24.20
N ALA A 44 79.15 -47.23 25.26
CA ALA A 44 77.76 -47.41 25.70
C ALA A 44 77.14 -46.14 26.34
N GLY A 45 77.93 -45.12 26.66
CA GLY A 45 77.47 -43.96 27.43
C GLY A 45 77.56 -44.19 28.94
N ASP A 46 77.59 -43.09 29.72
CA ASP A 46 77.72 -43.11 31.19
C ASP A 46 76.36 -42.84 31.91
N ASP A 47 75.23 -43.00 31.21
CA ASP A 47 73.87 -42.66 31.71
C ASP A 47 73.69 -41.19 32.14
N TRP A 48 74.48 -40.26 31.59
CA TRP A 48 74.32 -38.83 31.90
C TRP A 48 73.02 -38.30 31.30
N ILE A 49 72.29 -37.51 32.10
CA ILE A 49 71.10 -36.80 31.68
C ILE A 49 71.45 -35.32 31.61
N LEU A 50 71.39 -34.77 30.40
CA LEU A 50 71.56 -33.34 30.20
C LEU A 50 70.21 -32.67 30.35
N VAL A 51 70.06 -31.83 31.37
CA VAL A 51 68.85 -31.06 31.63
C VAL A 51 69.13 -29.60 31.28
N PHE A 52 68.31 -29.04 30.39
CA PHE A 52 68.28 -27.61 30.13
C PHE A 52 66.98 -27.03 30.64
N ASP A 53 67.07 -25.90 31.32
CA ASP A 53 65.93 -25.04 31.63
C ASP A 53 65.93 -23.83 30.69
N ILE A 54 64.80 -23.61 30.03
CA ILE A 54 64.55 -22.42 29.21
C ILE A 54 63.45 -21.63 29.91
N PRO A 55 63.81 -20.49 30.55
CA PRO A 55 62.85 -19.60 31.17
C PRO A 55 61.72 -19.20 30.20
N LYS A 56 60.47 -19.16 30.71
CA LYS A 56 59.26 -18.89 29.93
C LYS A 56 59.25 -17.47 29.33
N ASP A 57 59.83 -16.51 30.03
CA ASP A 57 60.03 -15.14 29.57
C ASP A 57 60.93 -15.09 28.33
N ILE A 58 61.97 -15.94 28.25
CA ILE A 58 62.81 -16.08 27.06
C ILE A 58 62.02 -16.76 25.93
N LEU A 59 61.34 -17.87 26.22
CA LEU A 59 60.55 -18.64 25.24
C LEU A 59 59.43 -17.80 24.58
N PHE A 60 58.81 -16.90 25.34
CA PHE A 60 57.68 -16.09 24.89
C PHE A 60 57.99 -14.59 24.76
N SER A 61 59.24 -14.17 24.93
CA SER A 61 59.69 -12.79 24.72
C SER A 61 59.21 -12.23 23.37
N GLU A 62 59.33 -13.06 22.32
CA GLU A 62 58.90 -12.76 20.95
C GLU A 62 57.37 -12.67 20.79
N LEU A 63 56.59 -13.34 21.65
CA LEU A 63 55.12 -13.29 21.57
C LEU A 63 54.54 -11.96 22.06
N ASN A 64 55.28 -11.17 22.84
CA ASN A 64 54.79 -9.89 23.32
C ASN A 64 54.56 -8.89 22.17
N HIS A 65 55.44 -8.88 21.16
CA HIS A 65 55.24 -8.06 19.96
C HIS A 65 54.03 -8.52 19.14
N VAL A 66 53.84 -9.84 19.01
CA VAL A 66 52.66 -10.42 18.34
C VAL A 66 51.38 -10.05 19.07
N ARG A 67 51.36 -10.15 20.41
CA ARG A 67 50.21 -9.79 21.25
C ARG A 67 49.81 -8.32 21.06
N LEU A 68 50.77 -7.41 21.07
CA LEU A 68 50.52 -5.98 20.86
C LEU A 68 50.00 -5.70 19.46
N ASN A 69 50.57 -6.31 18.43
CA ASN A 69 50.10 -6.15 17.05
C ASN A 69 48.66 -6.63 16.87
N VAL A 70 48.31 -7.80 17.43
CA VAL A 70 46.93 -8.30 17.41
C VAL A 70 45.99 -7.32 18.12
N LEU A 71 46.38 -6.79 19.28
CA LEU A 71 45.58 -5.80 20.01
C LEU A 71 45.35 -4.53 19.18
N TYR A 72 46.37 -4.01 18.51
CA TYR A 72 46.24 -2.84 17.62
C TYR A 72 45.32 -3.11 16.43
N ILE A 73 45.45 -4.28 15.78
CA ILE A 73 44.58 -4.67 14.66
C ILE A 73 43.12 -4.79 15.11
N THR A 74 42.86 -5.47 16.22
CA THR A 74 41.52 -5.61 16.78
C THR A 74 40.91 -4.25 17.13
N LEU A 75 41.67 -3.38 17.80
CA LEU A 75 41.20 -2.04 18.16
C LEU A 75 40.89 -1.21 16.92
N THR A 76 41.73 -1.30 15.89
CA THR A 76 41.52 -0.58 14.63
C THR A 76 40.27 -1.06 13.91
N ILE A 77 40.07 -2.38 13.78
CA ILE A 77 38.86 -2.96 13.19
C ILE A 77 37.62 -2.54 13.99
N PHE A 78 37.69 -2.62 15.31
CA PHE A 78 36.59 -2.21 16.18
C PHE A 78 36.18 -0.75 15.97
N LEU A 79 37.16 0.17 15.89
CA LEU A 79 36.92 1.58 15.61
C LEU A 79 36.31 1.78 14.21
N ILE A 80 36.84 1.11 13.19
CA ILE A 80 36.29 1.16 11.82
C ILE A 80 34.85 0.66 11.81
N SER A 81 34.54 -0.42 12.51
CA SER A 81 33.17 -0.96 12.60
C SER A 81 32.22 0.05 13.22
N ILE A 82 32.59 0.75 14.30
CA ILE A 82 31.75 1.80 14.89
C ILE A 82 31.47 2.92 13.88
N VAL A 83 32.51 3.40 13.19
CA VAL A 83 32.36 4.47 12.19
C VAL A 83 31.46 4.00 11.04
N ALA A 84 31.67 2.79 10.54
CA ALA A 84 30.86 2.19 9.48
C ALA A 84 29.39 2.02 9.91
N SER A 85 29.12 1.55 11.14
CA SER A 85 27.76 1.44 11.67
C SER A 85 27.05 2.78 11.74
N VAL A 86 27.73 3.83 12.23
CA VAL A 86 27.15 5.19 12.28
C VAL A 86 26.91 5.73 10.87
N PHE A 87 27.82 5.47 9.93
CA PHE A 87 27.66 5.86 8.54
C PHE A 87 26.44 5.18 7.89
N LEU A 88 26.32 3.86 8.00
CA LEU A 88 25.20 3.08 7.46
C LEU A 88 23.85 3.52 8.06
N ALA A 89 23.79 3.71 9.38
CA ALA A 89 22.59 4.17 10.06
C ALA A 89 22.12 5.55 9.54
N ARG A 90 23.07 6.45 9.26
CA ARG A 90 22.76 7.80 8.72
C ARG A 90 22.47 7.80 7.24
N SER A 91 23.11 6.92 6.47
CA SER A 91 23.03 6.86 5.01
C SER A 91 21.79 6.10 4.51
N ILE A 92 21.34 5.09 5.26
CA ILE A 92 20.28 4.17 4.82
C ILE A 92 19.12 4.14 5.81
N SER A 93 19.37 3.81 7.09
CA SER A 93 18.30 3.58 8.06
C SER A 93 17.48 4.84 8.35
N LYS A 94 18.13 5.99 8.56
CA LYS A 94 17.44 7.27 8.82
C LYS A 94 16.57 7.74 7.64
N PRO A 95 17.08 7.78 6.39
CA PRO A 95 16.22 8.11 5.25
C PRO A 95 15.03 7.15 5.10
N LEU A 96 15.24 5.84 5.28
CA LEU A 96 14.16 4.86 5.16
C LEU A 96 13.07 5.07 6.22
N ASP A 97 13.45 5.31 7.47
CA ASP A 97 12.50 5.59 8.55
C ASP A 97 11.70 6.89 8.28
N ASN A 98 12.35 7.93 7.75
CA ASN A 98 11.66 9.15 7.34
C ASN A 98 10.62 8.89 6.24
N LEU A 99 10.95 8.04 5.25
CA LEU A 99 10.02 7.64 4.18
C LEU A 99 8.80 6.90 4.74
N VAL A 100 9.03 5.94 5.63
CA VAL A 100 7.94 5.17 6.26
C VAL A 100 7.03 6.09 7.07
N ASN A 101 7.59 6.98 7.89
CA ASN A 101 6.81 7.92 8.70
C ASN A 101 6.00 8.90 7.83
N LEU A 102 6.58 9.40 6.74
CA LEU A 102 5.86 10.26 5.79
C LEU A 102 4.75 9.51 5.04
N SER A 103 4.94 8.22 4.73
CA SER A 103 3.90 7.39 4.10
C SER A 103 2.65 7.23 4.96
N GLN A 104 2.81 7.14 6.28
CA GLN A 104 1.67 7.07 7.20
C GLN A 104 0.91 8.40 7.27
N VAL A 105 1.62 9.53 7.19
CA VAL A 105 1.00 10.87 7.16
C VAL A 105 0.34 11.15 5.82
N ALA A 106 0.93 10.70 4.71
CA ALA A 106 0.40 10.89 3.36
C ALA A 106 -0.99 10.27 3.17
N LYS A 107 -1.33 9.20 3.91
CA LYS A 107 -2.68 8.60 3.91
C LYS A 107 -3.79 9.54 4.39
N GLY A 108 -3.47 10.61 5.11
CA GLY A 108 -4.46 11.57 5.61
C GLY A 108 -4.20 13.02 5.22
N LYS A 109 -2.96 13.38 4.86
CA LYS A 109 -2.55 14.77 4.53
C LYS A 109 -1.43 14.77 3.49
N LEU A 110 -1.79 14.89 2.21
CA LEU A 110 -0.85 14.91 1.05
C LEU A 110 0.04 16.18 0.97
N GLY A 111 0.13 16.98 2.03
CA GLY A 111 0.84 18.26 2.03
C GLY A 111 2.34 18.16 2.28
N LYS A 112 2.84 17.03 2.80
CA LYS A 112 4.28 16.87 3.13
C LYS A 112 5.01 16.13 2.01
N ARG A 113 6.03 16.79 1.46
CA ARG A 113 6.96 16.20 0.48
C ARG A 113 8.23 15.68 1.15
N ILE A 114 8.82 14.65 0.56
CA ILE A 114 10.14 14.18 0.98
C ILE A 114 11.18 15.03 0.27
N VAL A 115 12.17 15.51 1.02
CA VAL A 115 13.37 16.13 0.44
C VAL A 115 14.32 15.00 0.02
N PRO A 116 14.66 14.86 -1.28
CA PRO A 116 15.57 13.81 -1.73
C PRO A 116 16.95 14.04 -1.09
N LYS A 117 17.37 13.13 -0.21
CA LYS A 117 18.68 13.12 0.44
C LYS A 117 19.16 11.69 0.61
N GLY A 118 20.42 11.44 0.32
CA GLY A 118 21.03 10.11 0.43
C GLY A 118 21.86 9.78 -0.80
N HIS A 119 22.16 8.50 -0.97
CA HIS A 119 22.78 7.97 -2.18
C HIS A 119 21.72 7.70 -3.26
N ASN A 120 22.15 7.49 -4.50
CA ASN A 120 21.32 7.42 -5.71
C ASN A 120 19.96 6.73 -5.52
N GLU A 121 19.95 5.51 -4.97
CA GLU A 121 18.74 4.70 -4.81
C GLU A 121 17.72 5.36 -3.86
N ILE A 122 18.20 6.00 -2.80
CA ILE A 122 17.35 6.72 -1.83
C ILE A 122 16.77 8.00 -2.46
N ILE A 123 17.57 8.67 -3.29
CA ILE A 123 17.10 9.84 -4.06
C ILE A 123 16.00 9.41 -5.03
N THR A 124 16.25 8.38 -5.85
CA THR A 124 15.27 7.85 -6.80
C THR A 124 13.99 7.39 -6.13
N LEU A 125 14.08 6.73 -4.96
CA LEU A 125 12.91 6.31 -4.21
C LEU A 125 12.12 7.52 -3.67
N SER A 126 12.82 8.54 -3.17
CA SER A 126 12.19 9.79 -2.70
C SER A 126 11.46 10.52 -3.82
N GLU A 127 12.05 10.58 -5.01
CA GLU A 127 11.44 11.15 -6.21
C GLU A 127 10.21 10.36 -6.65
N SER A 128 10.31 9.03 -6.69
CA SER A 128 9.20 8.14 -7.05
C SER A 128 8.02 8.31 -6.09
N PHE A 129 8.29 8.48 -4.80
CA PHE A 129 7.25 8.73 -3.80
C PHE A 129 6.62 10.11 -3.97
N ASN A 130 7.41 11.15 -4.24
CA ASN A 130 6.87 12.48 -4.52
C ASN A 130 5.99 12.48 -5.79
N PHE A 131 6.40 11.76 -6.85
CA PHE A 131 5.59 11.57 -8.05
C PHE A 131 4.26 10.86 -7.74
N MET A 132 4.27 9.86 -6.88
CA MET A 132 3.06 9.19 -6.41
C MET A 132 2.14 10.16 -5.65
N ILE A 133 2.67 11.00 -4.75
CA ILE A 133 1.89 12.04 -4.05
C ILE A 133 1.21 12.97 -5.05
N ASP A 134 1.95 13.44 -6.06
CA ASP A 134 1.42 14.34 -7.08
C ASP A 134 0.34 13.66 -7.94
N SER A 135 0.53 12.37 -8.25
CA SER A 135 -0.45 11.56 -8.97
C SER A 135 -1.74 11.33 -8.17
N ILE A 136 -1.64 11.12 -6.85
CA ILE A 136 -2.83 10.99 -6.00
C ILE A 136 -3.57 12.31 -5.91
N ARG A 137 -2.84 13.44 -5.76
CA ARG A 137 -3.47 14.77 -5.69
C ARG A 137 -4.22 15.11 -6.97
N SER A 138 -3.61 14.90 -8.13
CA SER A 138 -4.28 15.18 -9.42
C SER A 138 -5.49 14.29 -9.65
N GLN A 139 -5.48 13.04 -9.16
CA GLN A 139 -6.66 12.18 -9.19
C GLN A 139 -7.77 12.67 -8.26
N GLN A 140 -7.44 13.21 -7.08
CA GLN A 140 -8.43 13.79 -6.19
C GLN A 140 -9.08 15.04 -6.81
N GLU A 141 -8.28 15.95 -7.35
CA GLU A 141 -8.77 17.16 -8.04
C GLU A 141 -9.67 16.78 -9.24
N LEU A 142 -9.29 15.76 -10.02
CA LEU A 142 -10.12 15.27 -11.13
C LEU A 142 -11.43 14.61 -10.65
N LEU A 143 -11.41 13.92 -9.50
CA LEU A 143 -12.63 13.35 -8.92
C LEU A 143 -13.57 14.44 -8.43
N GLU A 144 -13.04 15.47 -7.77
CA GLU A 144 -13.81 16.63 -7.34
C GLU A 144 -14.44 17.36 -8.55
N GLU A 145 -13.68 17.61 -9.60
CA GLU A 145 -14.20 18.20 -10.85
C GLU A 145 -15.31 17.33 -11.47
N LYS A 146 -15.13 16.01 -11.49
CA LYS A 146 -16.15 15.07 -12.00
C LYS A 146 -17.41 15.06 -11.15
N ASP A 147 -17.27 15.14 -9.83
CA ASP A 147 -18.41 15.18 -8.92
C ASP A 147 -19.21 16.48 -9.12
N GLU A 148 -18.54 17.62 -9.25
CA GLU A 148 -19.19 18.90 -9.59
C GLU A 148 -19.91 18.82 -10.95
N LEU A 149 -19.26 18.26 -11.97
CA LEU A 149 -19.86 18.08 -13.30
C LEU A 149 -21.08 17.15 -13.26
N LEU A 150 -21.02 16.07 -12.48
CA LEU A 150 -22.13 15.14 -12.30
C LEU A 150 -23.32 15.82 -11.60
N GLN A 151 -23.06 16.62 -10.56
CA GLN A 151 -24.09 17.41 -9.89
C GLN A 151 -24.77 18.38 -10.86
N LEU A 152 -23.99 19.11 -11.67
CA LEU A 152 -24.53 20.02 -12.67
C LEU A 152 -25.39 19.29 -13.72
N LYS A 153 -24.93 18.13 -14.20
CA LYS A 153 -25.70 17.30 -15.14
C LYS A 153 -27.01 16.80 -14.54
N ASN A 154 -27.00 16.40 -13.27
CA ASN A 154 -28.20 15.94 -12.57
C ASN A 154 -29.22 17.07 -12.43
N LEU A 155 -28.80 18.26 -12.02
CA LEU A 155 -29.68 19.45 -11.94
C LEU A 155 -30.28 19.81 -13.30
N LYS A 156 -29.47 19.78 -14.37
CA LYS A 156 -29.95 20.04 -15.72
C LYS A 156 -30.99 18.98 -16.16
N ARG A 157 -30.72 17.70 -15.88
CA ARG A 157 -31.62 16.60 -16.22
C ARG A 157 -32.94 16.70 -15.46
N GLU A 158 -32.92 17.14 -14.21
CA GLU A 158 -34.11 17.38 -13.41
C GLU A 158 -34.96 18.53 -13.98
N ALA A 159 -34.33 19.63 -14.40
CA ALA A 159 -35.00 20.74 -15.07
C ALA A 159 -35.65 20.31 -16.40
N GLU A 160 -34.94 19.55 -17.24
CA GLU A 160 -35.47 19.01 -18.49
C GLU A 160 -36.65 18.05 -18.27
N LEU A 161 -36.61 17.22 -17.22
CA LEU A 161 -37.71 16.34 -16.86
C LEU A 161 -38.96 17.13 -16.45
N LEU A 162 -38.79 18.17 -15.64
CA LEU A 162 -39.87 19.07 -15.24
C LEU A 162 -40.50 19.79 -16.44
N GLU A 163 -39.69 20.23 -17.39
CA GLU A 163 -40.18 20.88 -18.62
C GLU A 163 -40.99 19.89 -19.47
N LYS A 164 -40.47 18.69 -19.72
CA LYS A 164 -41.21 17.64 -20.43
C LYS A 164 -42.50 17.22 -19.73
N GLN A 165 -42.51 17.17 -18.40
CA GLN A 165 -43.74 16.88 -17.64
C GLN A 165 -44.79 17.97 -17.86
N LYS A 166 -44.39 19.26 -17.85
CA LYS A 166 -45.31 20.37 -18.14
C LYS A 166 -45.88 20.26 -19.56
N GLU A 167 -45.03 19.99 -20.55
CA GLU A 167 -45.47 19.78 -21.94
C GLU A 167 -46.44 18.60 -22.05
N MET A 168 -46.15 17.48 -21.40
CA MET A 168 -47.01 16.30 -21.38
C MET A 168 -48.36 16.61 -20.75
N ILE A 169 -48.40 17.28 -19.59
CA ILE A 169 -49.65 17.70 -18.94
C ILE A 169 -50.49 18.58 -19.87
N VAL A 170 -49.85 19.54 -20.55
CA VAL A 170 -50.53 20.41 -21.52
C VAL A 170 -51.09 19.58 -22.69
N SER A 171 -50.30 18.68 -23.27
CA SER A 171 -50.72 17.79 -24.34
C SER A 171 -51.89 16.87 -23.94
N THR A 172 -51.82 16.24 -22.75
CA THR A 172 -52.90 15.39 -22.22
C THR A 172 -54.19 16.18 -22.04
N ARG A 173 -54.11 17.41 -21.54
CA ARG A 173 -55.27 18.31 -21.41
C ARG A 173 -55.87 18.64 -22.77
N PHE A 174 -55.05 19.01 -23.75
CA PHE A 174 -55.53 19.31 -25.10
C PHE A 174 -56.17 18.09 -25.77
N SER A 175 -55.61 16.89 -25.58
CA SER A 175 -56.21 15.67 -26.11
C SER A 175 -57.56 15.36 -25.47
N ALA A 176 -57.68 15.51 -24.14
CA ALA A 176 -58.95 15.31 -23.45
C ALA A 176 -60.01 16.35 -23.89
N ILE A 177 -59.62 17.61 -24.09
CA ILE A 177 -60.49 18.64 -24.65
C ILE A 177 -60.90 18.29 -26.08
N GLY A 178 -59.97 17.80 -26.91
CA GLY A 178 -60.25 17.37 -28.28
C GLY A 178 -61.23 16.20 -28.34
N GLU A 179 -61.09 15.21 -27.45
CA GLU A 179 -62.00 14.07 -27.34
C GLU A 179 -63.40 14.52 -26.87
N LEU A 180 -63.47 15.38 -25.84
CA LEU A 180 -64.72 15.97 -25.39
C LEU A 180 -65.39 16.80 -26.49
N ALA A 181 -64.64 17.62 -27.21
CA ALA A 181 -65.15 18.44 -28.31
C ALA A 181 -65.69 17.57 -29.46
N ALA A 182 -64.99 16.49 -29.82
CA ALA A 182 -65.45 15.53 -30.82
C ALA A 182 -66.75 14.82 -30.37
N ARG A 183 -66.83 14.45 -29.09
CA ARG A 183 -68.03 13.84 -28.50
C ARG A 183 -69.21 14.81 -28.49
N ILE A 184 -69.02 16.04 -28.01
CA ILE A 184 -70.04 17.10 -28.03
C ILE A 184 -70.48 17.41 -29.47
N ALA A 185 -69.53 17.49 -30.42
CA ALA A 185 -69.86 17.73 -31.81
C ALA A 185 -70.72 16.60 -32.40
N HIS A 186 -70.41 15.34 -32.07
CA HIS A 186 -71.22 14.20 -32.45
C HIS A 186 -72.62 14.27 -31.81
N ASP A 187 -72.70 14.60 -30.52
CA ASP A 187 -73.94 14.66 -29.77
C ASP A 187 -74.84 15.84 -30.16
N ILE A 188 -74.28 16.96 -30.65
CA ILE A 188 -75.02 18.08 -31.25
C ILE A 188 -75.45 17.75 -32.69
N LYS A 189 -74.58 17.11 -33.48
CA LYS A 189 -74.86 16.76 -34.88
C LYS A 189 -76.06 15.83 -35.00
N ASN A 190 -76.26 14.93 -34.04
CA ASN A 190 -77.38 13.98 -34.02
C ASN A 190 -78.76 14.68 -34.02
N PRO A 191 -79.14 15.48 -33.00
CA PRO A 191 -80.39 16.21 -32.98
C PRO A 191 -80.49 17.23 -34.12
N LEU A 192 -79.39 17.89 -34.51
CA LEU A 192 -79.42 18.82 -35.66
C LEU A 192 -79.77 18.11 -36.97
N SER A 193 -79.28 16.89 -37.19
CA SER A 193 -79.61 16.08 -38.36
C SER A 193 -81.09 15.68 -38.36
N VAL A 194 -81.66 15.41 -37.19
CA VAL A 194 -83.10 15.15 -37.01
C VAL A 194 -83.91 16.40 -37.31
N ILE A 195 -83.52 17.57 -36.78
CA ILE A 195 -84.18 18.86 -37.05
C ILE A 195 -84.15 19.17 -38.55
N LYS A 196 -82.97 19.05 -39.17
CA LYS A 196 -82.79 19.31 -40.61
C LYS A 196 -83.66 18.38 -41.46
N THR A 197 -83.65 17.08 -41.19
CA THR A 197 -84.43 16.08 -41.96
C THR A 197 -85.93 16.28 -41.77
N SER A 198 -86.38 16.49 -40.53
CA SER A 198 -87.80 16.77 -40.24
C SER A 198 -88.24 18.04 -40.96
N ASN A 199 -87.46 19.12 -40.90
CA ASN A 199 -87.75 20.39 -41.57
C ASN A 199 -87.80 20.26 -43.11
N SER A 200 -86.87 19.53 -43.73
CA SER A 200 -86.90 19.26 -45.18
C SER A 200 -88.16 18.49 -45.61
N ASN A 201 -88.68 17.62 -44.73
CA ASN A 201 -89.89 16.85 -44.99
C ASN A 201 -91.18 17.62 -44.72
N LEU A 202 -91.18 18.67 -43.89
CA LEU A 202 -92.38 19.47 -43.57
C LEU A 202 -93.10 20.00 -44.82
N LYS A 203 -92.35 20.41 -45.84
CA LYS A 203 -92.93 20.88 -47.12
C LYS A 203 -93.67 19.78 -47.89
N ARG A 204 -93.27 18.51 -47.72
CA ARG A 204 -93.86 17.35 -48.41
C ARG A 204 -95.07 16.78 -47.69
N ILE A 205 -95.17 17.00 -46.38
CA ILE A 205 -96.21 16.43 -45.52
C ILE A 205 -97.19 17.48 -44.98
N LYS A 206 -97.12 18.74 -45.45
CA LYS A 206 -97.93 19.86 -44.95
C LYS A 206 -99.44 19.58 -44.97
N ASP A 207 -99.89 18.78 -45.95
CA ASP A 207 -101.31 18.47 -46.18
C ASP A 207 -101.76 17.20 -45.42
N ASN A 208 -100.87 16.58 -44.64
CA ASN A 208 -101.17 15.46 -43.74
C ASN A 208 -100.95 15.91 -42.27
N PRO A 209 -102.01 16.30 -41.55
CA PRO A 209 -101.92 16.89 -40.21
C PRO A 209 -101.19 15.99 -39.21
N GLU A 210 -101.42 14.67 -39.26
CA GLU A 210 -100.85 13.72 -38.33
C GLU A 210 -99.33 13.52 -38.56
N ALA A 211 -98.91 13.52 -39.83
CA ALA A 211 -97.50 13.44 -40.20
C ALA A 211 -96.75 14.76 -39.88
N PHE A 212 -97.42 15.90 -40.04
CA PHE A 212 -96.89 17.22 -39.72
C PHE A 212 -96.65 17.38 -38.20
N GLU A 213 -97.65 17.06 -37.38
CA GLU A 213 -97.55 17.02 -35.91
C GLU A 213 -96.38 16.13 -35.43
N LYS A 214 -96.26 14.90 -35.98
CA LYS A 214 -95.14 14.01 -35.65
C LYS A 214 -93.78 14.59 -36.03
N ALA A 215 -93.68 15.36 -37.11
CA ALA A 215 -92.43 15.99 -37.51
C ALA A 215 -92.05 17.17 -36.60
N ILE A 216 -93.02 18.00 -36.22
CA ILE A 216 -92.83 19.09 -35.24
C ILE A 216 -92.42 18.52 -33.88
N GLY A 217 -93.14 17.51 -33.37
CA GLY A 217 -92.76 16.86 -32.10
C GLY A 217 -91.39 16.16 -32.14
N ARG A 218 -90.87 15.77 -33.31
CA ARG A 218 -89.49 15.29 -33.46
C ARG A 218 -88.46 16.43 -33.41
N ILE A 219 -88.82 17.62 -33.90
CA ILE A 219 -87.99 18.82 -33.80
C ILE A 219 -87.92 19.27 -32.34
N ASP A 220 -89.06 19.37 -31.65
CA ASP A 220 -89.10 19.80 -30.23
C ASP A 220 -88.30 18.85 -29.34
N ARG A 221 -88.50 17.53 -29.47
CA ARG A 221 -87.69 16.54 -28.75
C ARG A 221 -86.21 16.57 -29.09
N ALA A 222 -85.83 17.06 -30.28
CA ALA A 222 -84.43 17.21 -30.64
C ALA A 222 -83.84 18.50 -30.08
N ILE A 223 -84.63 19.58 -29.98
CA ILE A 223 -84.27 20.82 -29.30
C ILE A 223 -84.07 20.55 -27.81
N ASP A 224 -85.03 19.91 -27.14
CA ASP A 224 -84.96 19.57 -25.71
C ASP A 224 -83.71 18.76 -25.34
N ARG A 225 -83.23 17.89 -26.23
CA ARG A 225 -82.00 17.09 -26.04
C ARG A 225 -80.71 17.91 -26.12
N ILE A 226 -80.74 19.11 -26.71
CA ILE A 226 -79.60 20.02 -26.78
C ILE A 226 -79.65 21.04 -25.63
N THR A 227 -80.85 21.40 -25.16
CA THR A 227 -81.06 22.40 -24.11
C THR A 227 -81.09 21.86 -22.68
N HIS A 228 -81.04 20.54 -22.46
CA HIS A 228 -80.82 19.90 -21.15
C HIS A 228 -79.51 19.12 -21.15
#